data_AF-A0A3P9P293-F1
#
_entry.id   AF-A0A3P9P293-F1
#
_cell.length_a   1.000
_cell.length_b   1.000
_cell.length_c   1.000
_cell.angle_alpha   90.00
_cell.angle_beta   90.00
_cell.angle_gamma   90.00
#
_symmetry.space_group_name_H-M   'P 1'
#
loop_
_entity.id
_entity.type
_entity.pdbx_description
1 polymer ?
#
loop_
_entity_poly.entity_id
_entity_poly.type
_entity_poly.pdbx_seq_one_letter_code
_entity_poly.pdbx_strand_id
1 'polypeptide(L)'
;AMASRLSFTQVRLEAELERYRAECQWGKILALVEQMHAARIHEDAAARMSHDYGTLLMAEALLEECLLENMNLLRSSTPLADKTQARLCKAKGHLNTILSRGRLTPRYLNEALLLMAKVHYVQGRYRDAQGMCARVGLEELTQDDQPVYHFRLLAEAFVVKGTSQLTGLLFRAFVKQASLQ
;
A
#
# COMPACT_ATOMS: atom_id res chain seq x y z
N ALA A 1 14.83 -5.10 32.13
CA ALA A 1 15.65 -4.43 31.09
C ALA A 1 15.51 -5.02 29.66
N MET A 2 14.61 -5.98 29.40
CA MET A 2 14.40 -6.55 28.05
C MET A 2 13.36 -5.81 27.19
N ALA A 3 12.34 -5.19 27.82
CA ALA A 3 11.29 -4.46 27.10
C ALA A 3 11.81 -3.20 26.36
N SER A 4 12.83 -2.53 26.91
CA SER A 4 13.41 -1.32 26.32
C SER A 4 14.29 -1.58 25.09
N ARG A 5 14.92 -2.77 24.99
CA ARG A 5 15.73 -3.14 23.82
C ARG A 5 14.87 -3.52 22.63
N LEU A 6 13.75 -4.20 22.86
CA LEU A 6 12.76 -4.57 21.83
C LEU A 6 12.11 -3.33 21.19
N SER A 7 11.78 -2.32 22.01
CA SER A 7 11.24 -1.03 21.55
C SER A 7 12.22 -0.28 20.63
N PHE A 8 13.50 -0.20 20.99
CA PHE A 8 14.49 0.51 20.18
C PHE A 8 14.76 -0.17 18.83
N THR A 9 14.79 -1.51 18.78
CA THR A 9 14.89 -2.25 17.51
C THR A 9 13.65 -2.07 16.64
N GLN A 10 12.46 -1.99 17.24
CA GLN A 10 11.21 -1.79 16.51
C GLN A 10 11.14 -0.40 15.87
N VAL A 11 11.48 0.66 16.61
CA VAL A 11 11.50 2.04 16.10
C VAL A 11 12.49 2.19 14.94
N ARG A 12 13.65 1.51 15.01
CA ARG A 12 14.62 1.50 13.91
C ARG A 12 14.10 0.79 12.66
N LEU A 13 13.41 -0.34 12.83
CA LEU A 13 12.80 -1.07 11.72
C LEU A 13 11.70 -0.26 11.05
N GLU A 14 10.86 0.42 11.83
CA GLU A 14 9.80 1.28 11.30
C GLU A 14 10.38 2.44 10.47
N ALA A 15 11.43 3.11 10.95
CA ALA A 15 12.11 4.16 10.20
C ALA A 15 12.77 3.65 8.90
N GLU A 16 13.37 2.45 8.93
CA GLU A 16 13.93 1.83 7.72
C GLU A 16 12.84 1.47 6.70
N LEU A 17 11.70 0.95 7.14
CA LEU A 17 10.55 0.66 6.29
C LEU A 17 9.99 1.93 5.65
N GLU A 18 9.84 3.02 6.41
CA GLU A 18 9.39 4.31 5.85
C GLU A 18 10.34 4.83 4.78
N ARG A 19 11.66 4.73 5.01
CA ARG A 19 12.67 5.08 4.01
C ARG A 19 12.55 4.22 2.75
N TYR A 20 12.43 2.90 2.90
CA TYR A 20 12.30 2.01 1.73
C TYR A 20 10.99 2.23 0.97
N ARG A 21 9.89 2.58 1.64
CA ARG A 21 8.63 2.98 0.98
C ARG A 21 8.78 4.28 0.22
N ALA A 22 9.50 5.25 0.77
CA ALA A 22 9.77 6.53 0.10
C ALA A 22 10.68 6.35 -1.13
N GLU A 23 11.71 5.50 -1.03
CA GLU A 23 12.66 5.18 -2.10
C GLU A 23 12.14 4.11 -3.07
N CYS A 24 10.89 3.63 -2.92
CA CYS A 24 10.26 2.59 -3.73
C CYS A 24 11.07 1.28 -3.82
N GLN A 25 11.77 0.91 -2.74
CA GLN A 25 12.61 -0.30 -2.67
C GLN A 25 11.81 -1.54 -2.24
N TRP A 26 10.81 -1.92 -3.06
CA TRP A 26 9.82 -2.95 -2.74
C TRP A 26 10.43 -4.31 -2.37
N GLY A 27 11.47 -4.75 -3.08
CA GLY A 27 12.18 -5.99 -2.76
C GLY A 27 12.79 -6.02 -1.35
N LYS A 28 13.32 -4.88 -0.85
CA LYS A 28 13.85 -4.80 0.52
C LYS A 28 12.75 -4.78 1.56
N ILE A 29 11.61 -4.15 1.25
CA ILE A 29 10.43 -4.17 2.12
C ILE A 29 9.94 -5.61 2.30
N LEU A 30 9.80 -6.36 1.20
CA LEU A 30 9.37 -7.77 1.27
C LEU A 30 10.31 -8.60 2.14
N ALA A 31 11.61 -8.54 1.88
CA ALA A 31 12.60 -9.29 2.66
C ALA A 31 12.57 -8.93 4.16
N LEU A 32 12.42 -7.65 4.49
CA LEU A 32 12.37 -7.19 5.88
C LEU A 32 11.08 -7.62 6.59
N VAL A 33 9.94 -7.52 5.91
CA VAL A 33 8.65 -7.97 6.44
C VAL A 33 8.64 -9.47 6.67
N GLU A 34 9.18 -10.26 5.74
CA GLU A 34 9.32 -11.72 5.90
C GLU A 34 10.16 -12.08 7.13
N GLN A 35 11.27 -11.38 7.34
CA GLN A 35 12.09 -11.53 8.56
C GLN A 35 11.31 -11.15 9.83
N MET A 36 10.56 -10.06 9.80
CA MET A 36 9.72 -9.62 10.92
C MET A 36 8.61 -10.61 11.25
N HIS A 37 8.01 -11.25 10.24
CA HIS A 37 7.00 -12.29 10.43
C HIS A 37 7.62 -13.60 10.94
N ALA A 38 8.78 -14.00 10.42
CA ALA A 38 9.49 -15.21 10.84
C ALA A 38 10.03 -15.13 12.28
N ALA A 39 10.40 -13.93 12.74
CA ALA A 39 10.95 -13.71 14.08
C ALA A 39 9.89 -13.67 15.20
N ARG A 40 8.59 -13.77 14.89
CA ARG A 40 7.52 -13.62 15.89
C ARG A 40 7.12 -14.92 16.54
N ILE A 41 7.24 -14.96 17.87
CA ILE A 41 6.90 -16.12 18.73
C ILE A 41 5.77 -15.77 19.74
N HIS A 42 5.20 -14.56 19.74
CA HIS A 42 4.18 -14.15 20.74
C HIS A 42 2.85 -13.62 20.15
N GLU A 43 1.75 -13.93 20.86
CA GLU A 43 0.34 -13.73 20.45
C GLU A 43 -0.38 -12.55 21.14
N ASP A 44 0.34 -11.54 21.65
CA ASP A 44 -0.32 -10.39 22.27
C ASP A 44 -0.95 -9.43 21.23
N ALA A 45 -1.81 -8.52 21.69
CA ALA A 45 -2.55 -7.61 20.81
C ALA A 45 -1.62 -6.69 19.99
N ALA A 46 -0.50 -6.27 20.58
CA ALA A 46 0.52 -5.48 19.91
C ALA A 46 1.23 -6.28 18.80
N ALA A 47 1.54 -7.55 19.03
CA ALA A 47 2.06 -8.45 18.01
C ALA A 47 1.03 -8.69 16.88
N ARG A 48 -0.26 -8.81 17.19
CA ARG A 48 -1.28 -8.97 16.14
C ARG A 48 -1.43 -7.73 15.26
N MET A 49 -1.45 -6.53 15.85
CA MET A 49 -1.48 -5.26 15.09
C MET A 49 -0.24 -5.10 14.20
N SER A 50 0.94 -5.37 14.76
CA SER A 50 2.18 -5.22 14.00
C SER A 50 2.37 -6.33 12.95
N HIS A 51 1.68 -7.47 13.08
CA HIS A 51 1.62 -8.48 12.02
C HIS A 51 0.78 -7.99 10.85
N ASP A 52 -0.44 -7.47 11.12
CA ASP A 52 -1.30 -6.89 10.09
C ASP A 52 -0.63 -5.68 9.40
N TYR A 53 0.22 -4.91 10.11
CA TYR A 53 1.03 -3.84 9.52
C TYR A 53 2.07 -4.40 8.54
N GLY A 54 2.81 -5.45 8.92
CA GLY A 54 3.69 -6.15 7.98
C GLY A 54 2.93 -6.69 6.77
N THR A 55 1.75 -7.27 6.98
CA THR A 55 0.89 -7.75 5.88
C THR A 55 0.45 -6.61 4.95
N LEU A 56 0.20 -5.40 5.48
CA LEU A 56 -0.12 -4.21 4.68
C LEU A 56 1.05 -3.84 3.75
N LEU A 57 2.26 -3.79 4.30
CA LEU A 57 3.48 -3.46 3.56
C LEU A 57 3.80 -4.50 2.48
N MET A 58 3.59 -5.79 2.79
CA MET A 58 3.74 -6.86 1.81
C MET A 58 2.70 -6.74 0.69
N ALA A 59 1.46 -6.38 1.01
CA ALA A 59 0.44 -6.14 0.00
C ALA A 59 0.79 -4.96 -0.91
N GLU A 60 1.28 -3.84 -0.35
CA GLU A 60 1.75 -2.69 -1.11
C GLU A 60 2.91 -3.08 -2.04
N ALA A 61 3.96 -3.68 -1.50
CA ALA A 61 5.14 -4.05 -2.28
C ALA A 61 4.80 -5.02 -3.42
N LEU A 62 3.98 -6.05 -3.16
CA LEU A 62 3.50 -6.98 -4.20
C LEU A 62 2.67 -6.26 -5.27
N LEU A 63 1.83 -5.31 -4.88
CA LEU A 63 1.03 -4.52 -5.81
C LEU A 63 1.93 -3.66 -6.70
N GLU A 64 2.80 -2.84 -6.12
CA GLU A 64 3.66 -1.91 -6.87
C GLU A 64 4.58 -2.64 -7.84
N GLU A 65 5.20 -3.74 -7.39
CA GLU A 65 5.98 -4.63 -8.24
C GLU A 65 5.16 -5.20 -9.41
N CYS A 66 3.91 -5.62 -9.16
CA CYS A 66 3.03 -6.09 -10.22
C CYS A 66 2.71 -4.98 -11.24
N LEU A 67 2.56 -3.74 -10.80
CA LEU A 67 2.31 -2.61 -11.70
C LEU A 67 3.54 -2.30 -12.55
N LEU A 68 4.73 -2.31 -11.95
CA LEU A 68 6.00 -2.13 -12.64
C LEU A 68 6.21 -3.18 -13.74
N GLU A 69 5.97 -4.46 -13.43
CA GLU A 69 6.08 -5.56 -14.39
C GLU A 69 5.08 -5.46 -15.56
N ASN A 70 3.92 -4.83 -15.34
CA ASN A 70 2.82 -4.76 -16.31
C ASN A 70 2.59 -3.35 -16.88
N MET A 71 3.59 -2.46 -16.80
CA MET A 71 3.48 -1.07 -17.25
C MET A 71 3.05 -0.92 -18.72
N ASN A 72 3.45 -1.84 -19.58
CA ASN A 72 3.04 -1.88 -20.99
C ASN A 72 1.51 -2.04 -21.14
N LEU A 73 0.91 -2.97 -20.39
CA LEU A 73 -0.53 -3.23 -20.38
C LEU A 73 -1.30 -2.03 -19.82
N LEU A 74 -0.82 -1.46 -18.72
CA LEU A 74 -1.44 -0.28 -18.11
C LEU A 74 -1.39 0.93 -19.05
N ARG A 75 -0.30 1.11 -19.81
CA ARG A 75 -0.18 2.17 -20.82
C ARG A 75 -1.17 2.00 -21.97
N SER A 76 -1.52 0.77 -22.34
CA SER A 76 -2.58 0.48 -23.32
C SER A 76 -3.98 0.43 -22.72
N SER A 77 -4.14 0.80 -21.44
CA SER A 77 -5.41 0.72 -20.70
C SER A 77 -5.99 -0.70 -20.63
N THR A 78 -5.13 -1.72 -20.71
CA THR A 78 -5.52 -3.11 -20.59
C THR A 78 -5.64 -3.48 -19.11
N PRO A 79 -6.83 -3.92 -18.63
CA PRO A 79 -7.01 -4.31 -17.24
C PRO A 79 -6.17 -5.54 -16.87
N LEU A 80 -5.71 -5.57 -15.63
CA LEU A 80 -5.02 -6.72 -15.05
C LEU A 80 -6.03 -7.70 -14.45
N ALA A 81 -5.86 -8.99 -14.68
CA ALA A 81 -6.74 -10.02 -14.12
C ALA A 81 -6.05 -10.81 -12.99
N ASP A 82 -6.80 -11.14 -11.93
CA ASP A 82 -6.31 -11.94 -10.79
C ASP A 82 -5.71 -13.29 -11.25
N LYS A 83 -6.30 -13.91 -12.27
CA LYS A 83 -5.89 -15.23 -12.79
C LYS A 83 -4.52 -15.21 -13.47
N THR A 84 -4.15 -14.08 -14.07
CA THR A 84 -2.90 -13.95 -14.83
C THR A 84 -1.80 -13.30 -13.99
N GLN A 85 -2.17 -12.52 -12.98
CA GLN A 85 -1.24 -11.74 -12.16
C GLN A 85 -1.21 -12.26 -10.72
N ALA A 86 -0.34 -13.25 -10.46
CA ALA A 86 -0.23 -13.89 -9.15
C ALA A 86 0.08 -12.90 -8.01
N ARG A 87 0.92 -11.89 -8.25
CA ARG A 87 1.25 -10.84 -7.25
C ARG A 87 0.04 -9.97 -6.92
N LEU A 88 -0.75 -9.58 -7.93
CA LEU A 88 -2.00 -8.84 -7.73
C LEU A 88 -3.01 -9.64 -6.90
N CYS A 89 -3.17 -10.92 -7.20
CA CYS A 89 -4.06 -11.82 -6.47
C CYS A 89 -3.64 -11.95 -4.99
N LYS A 90 -2.34 -12.12 -4.72
CA LYS A 90 -1.79 -12.16 -3.36
C LYS A 90 -1.99 -10.85 -2.62
N ALA A 91 -1.66 -9.71 -3.23
CA ALA A 91 -1.85 -8.38 -2.65
C ALA A 91 -3.32 -8.15 -2.27
N LYS A 92 -4.26 -8.47 -3.17
CA LYS A 92 -5.70 -8.40 -2.91
C LYS A 92 -6.13 -9.31 -1.75
N GLY A 93 -5.60 -10.54 -1.67
CA GLY A 93 -5.87 -11.47 -0.57
C GLY A 93 -5.41 -10.93 0.79
N HIS A 94 -4.22 -10.35 0.85
CA HIS A 94 -3.69 -9.68 2.04
C HIS A 94 -4.57 -8.49 2.46
N LEU A 95 -4.92 -7.59 1.54
CA LEU A 95 -5.77 -6.44 1.83
C LEU A 95 -7.17 -6.86 2.32
N ASN A 96 -7.79 -7.88 1.72
CA ASN A 96 -9.07 -8.43 2.19
C ASN A 96 -8.99 -8.94 3.64
N THR A 97 -7.88 -9.61 3.98
CA THR A 97 -7.64 -10.12 5.33
C THR A 97 -7.50 -8.98 6.34
N ILE A 98 -6.75 -7.93 5.99
CA ILE A 98 -6.54 -6.76 6.86
C ILE A 98 -7.84 -6.00 7.06
N LEU A 99 -8.55 -5.68 5.97
CA LEU A 99 -9.77 -4.90 6.00
C LEU A 99 -10.93 -5.63 6.71
N SER A 100 -10.98 -6.97 6.62
CA SER A 100 -11.98 -7.76 7.37
C SER A 100 -11.68 -7.84 8.86
N ARG A 101 -10.40 -7.83 9.26
CA ARG A 101 -9.99 -7.84 10.67
C ARG A 101 -10.14 -6.48 11.35
N GLY A 102 -9.85 -5.39 10.65
CA GLY A 102 -10.01 -4.02 11.16
C GLY A 102 -9.15 -3.67 12.38
N ARG A 103 -8.01 -4.35 12.58
CA ARG A 103 -7.16 -4.22 13.78
C ARG A 103 -6.09 -3.12 13.69
N LEU A 104 -5.88 -2.59 12.49
CA LEU A 104 -4.92 -1.54 12.25
C LEU A 104 -5.44 -0.19 12.78
N THR A 105 -4.52 0.74 13.01
CA THR A 105 -4.90 2.13 13.31
C THR A 105 -5.68 2.73 12.13
N PRO A 106 -6.55 3.72 12.37
CA PRO A 106 -7.34 4.35 11.31
C PRO A 106 -6.50 4.83 10.12
N ARG A 107 -5.33 5.44 10.38
CA ARG A 107 -4.33 5.81 9.35
C ARG A 107 -3.97 4.64 8.43
N TYR A 108 -3.57 3.49 8.98
CA TYR A 108 -3.16 2.34 8.17
C TYR A 108 -4.35 1.60 7.53
N LEU A 109 -5.55 1.69 8.12
CA LEU A 109 -6.77 1.23 7.47
C LEU A 109 -7.10 2.08 6.24
N ASN A 110 -6.92 3.39 6.31
CA ASN A 110 -7.07 4.27 5.15
C ASN A 110 -6.04 3.94 4.06
N GLU A 111 -4.77 3.69 4.42
CA GLU A 111 -3.77 3.20 3.45
C GLU A 111 -4.22 1.88 2.80
N ALA A 112 -4.73 0.92 3.58
CA ALA A 112 -5.25 -0.34 3.05
C ALA A 112 -6.43 -0.14 2.09
N LEU A 113 -7.34 0.79 2.40
CA LEU A 113 -8.46 1.17 1.53
C LEU A 113 -7.97 1.79 0.22
N LEU A 114 -6.96 2.66 0.26
CA LEU A 114 -6.37 3.27 -0.93
C LEU A 114 -5.65 2.24 -1.81
N LEU A 115 -4.91 1.31 -1.20
CA LEU A 115 -4.28 0.21 -1.93
C LEU A 115 -5.34 -0.72 -2.55
N MET A 116 -6.42 -1.01 -1.83
CA MET A 116 -7.54 -1.78 -2.38
C MET A 116 -8.21 -1.03 -3.53
N ALA A 117 -8.40 0.29 -3.42
CA ALA A 117 -8.89 1.13 -4.52
C ALA A 117 -7.99 1.02 -5.75
N LYS A 118 -6.66 1.06 -5.57
CA LYS A 118 -5.67 0.87 -6.63
C LYS A 118 -5.81 -0.51 -7.28
N VAL A 119 -5.95 -1.59 -6.50
CA VAL A 119 -6.22 -2.95 -7.01
C VAL A 119 -7.47 -2.96 -7.89
N HIS A 120 -8.59 -2.40 -7.42
CA HIS A 120 -9.82 -2.34 -8.21
C HIS A 120 -9.64 -1.52 -9.50
N TYR A 121 -8.93 -0.40 -9.43
CA TYR A 121 -8.69 0.47 -10.57
C TYR A 121 -7.91 -0.23 -11.69
N VAL A 122 -6.81 -0.91 -11.35
CA VAL A 122 -5.98 -1.62 -12.36
C VAL A 122 -6.67 -2.86 -12.93
N GLN A 123 -7.69 -3.37 -12.24
CA GLN A 123 -8.58 -4.43 -12.73
C GLN A 123 -9.73 -3.90 -13.60
N GLY A 124 -9.78 -2.58 -13.85
CA GLY A 124 -10.87 -1.94 -14.60
C GLY A 124 -12.19 -1.83 -13.82
N ARG A 125 -12.17 -2.13 -12.52
CA ARG A 125 -13.35 -2.07 -11.62
C ARG A 125 -13.47 -0.69 -11.00
N TYR A 126 -13.68 0.33 -11.83
CA TYR A 126 -13.62 1.74 -11.41
C TYR A 126 -14.66 2.12 -10.35
N ARG A 127 -15.88 1.55 -10.41
CA ARG A 127 -16.92 1.80 -9.40
C ARG A 127 -16.51 1.28 -8.02
N ASP A 128 -15.95 0.07 -7.96
CA ASP A 128 -15.44 -0.50 -6.71
C ASP A 128 -14.29 0.35 -6.17
N ALA A 129 -13.38 0.81 -7.05
CA ALA A 129 -12.26 1.66 -6.67
C ALA A 129 -12.72 2.98 -6.03
N GLN A 130 -13.71 3.64 -6.64
CA GLN A 130 -14.32 4.84 -6.09
C GLN A 130 -15.02 4.58 -4.76
N GLY A 131 -15.74 3.46 -4.64
CA GLY A 131 -16.36 3.05 -3.38
C GLY A 131 -15.36 2.88 -2.25
N MET A 132 -14.16 2.37 -2.54
CA MET A 132 -13.07 2.30 -1.55
C MET A 132 -12.54 3.69 -1.18
N CYS A 133 -12.27 4.56 -2.17
CA CYS A 133 -11.84 5.93 -1.90
C CYS A 133 -12.88 6.76 -1.11
N ALA A 134 -14.17 6.51 -1.30
CA ALA A 134 -15.23 7.20 -0.58
C ALA A 134 -15.28 6.85 0.92
N ARG A 135 -14.69 5.72 1.31
CA ARG A 135 -14.62 5.25 2.71
C ARG A 135 -13.42 5.82 3.47
N VAL A 136 -12.49 6.49 2.77
CA VAL A 136 -11.28 7.03 3.36
C VAL A 136 -11.58 8.35 4.05
N GLY A 137 -11.30 8.41 5.35
CA GLY A 137 -11.35 9.66 6.11
C GLY A 137 -10.17 10.55 5.74
N LEU A 138 -10.42 11.63 4.98
CA LEU A 138 -9.35 12.53 4.55
C LEU A 138 -8.69 13.28 5.72
N GLU A 139 -9.41 13.48 6.83
CA GLU A 139 -8.90 14.19 8.01
C GLU A 139 -7.67 13.54 8.63
N GLU A 140 -7.56 12.21 8.55
CA GLU A 140 -6.43 11.46 9.11
C GLU A 140 -5.20 11.45 8.18
N LEU A 141 -5.38 11.81 6.91
CA LEU A 141 -4.33 11.83 5.89
C LEU A 141 -3.69 13.22 5.72
N THR A 142 -4.30 14.26 6.32
CA THR A 142 -3.84 15.66 6.24
C THR A 142 -3.18 16.14 7.54
N GLN A 143 -2.77 15.25 8.44
CA GLN A 143 -2.05 15.63 9.65
C GLN A 143 -0.64 16.14 9.32
N ASP A 144 -0.14 17.12 10.07
CA ASP A 144 1.22 17.63 9.92
C ASP A 144 2.27 16.50 10.10
N ASP A 145 3.42 16.61 9.41
CA ASP A 145 4.55 15.65 9.45
C ASP A 145 4.31 14.25 8.80
N GLN A 146 3.59 14.19 7.68
CA GLN A 146 3.45 12.92 6.94
C GLN A 146 4.73 12.51 6.18
N PRO A 147 5.06 11.20 6.14
CA PRO A 147 6.16 10.69 5.35
C PRO A 147 5.87 10.81 3.84
N VAL A 148 6.93 10.96 3.03
CA VAL A 148 6.84 11.27 1.59
C VAL A 148 5.97 10.30 0.79
N TYR A 149 6.00 8.99 1.11
CA TYR A 149 5.18 7.99 0.43
C TYR A 149 3.67 8.24 0.57
N HIS A 150 3.26 8.95 1.61
CA HIS A 150 1.87 9.25 1.90
C HIS A 150 1.28 10.24 0.88
N PHE A 151 2.05 11.25 0.49
CA PHE A 151 1.65 12.18 -0.57
C PHE A 151 1.47 11.48 -1.92
N ARG A 152 2.28 10.45 -2.20
CA ARG A 152 2.13 9.61 -3.40
C ARG A 152 0.80 8.84 -3.37
N LEU A 153 0.48 8.18 -2.26
CA LEU A 153 -0.80 7.47 -2.10
C LEU A 153 -2.00 8.41 -2.24
N LEU A 154 -1.94 9.60 -1.65
CA LEU A 154 -2.98 10.62 -1.78
C LEU A 154 -3.15 11.09 -3.22
N ALA A 155 -2.06 11.44 -3.90
CA ALA A 155 -2.10 11.87 -5.29
C ALA A 155 -2.74 10.81 -6.20
N GLU A 156 -2.36 9.55 -6.02
CA GLU A 156 -2.95 8.42 -6.75
C GLU A 156 -4.43 8.24 -6.42
N ALA A 157 -4.83 8.39 -5.15
CA ALA A 157 -6.23 8.34 -4.73
C ALA A 157 -7.07 9.43 -5.41
N PHE A 158 -6.53 10.64 -5.51
CA PHE A 158 -7.19 11.75 -6.22
C PHE A 158 -7.34 11.45 -7.71
N VAL A 159 -6.37 10.79 -8.34
CA VAL A 159 -6.51 10.31 -9.72
C VAL A 159 -7.62 9.26 -9.82
N VAL A 160 -7.69 8.28 -8.93
CA VAL A 160 -8.77 7.26 -8.92
C VAL A 160 -10.15 7.91 -8.71
N LYS A 161 -10.25 8.94 -7.86
CA LYS A 161 -11.49 9.70 -7.64
C LYS A 161 -11.86 10.58 -8.85
N GLY A 162 -10.86 11.25 -9.45
CA GLY A 162 -11.01 12.21 -10.56
C GLY A 162 -11.12 11.61 -11.96
N THR A 163 -10.70 10.34 -12.15
CA THR A 163 -10.83 9.61 -13.42
C THR A 163 -12.26 9.21 -13.79
N SER A 164 -13.25 9.56 -12.95
CA SER A 164 -14.67 9.62 -13.35
C SER A 164 -15.00 10.79 -14.28
N GLN A 165 -14.13 11.82 -14.38
CA GLN A 165 -14.41 13.03 -15.16
C GLN A 165 -13.30 13.46 -16.12
N LEU A 166 -12.03 13.08 -15.91
CA LEU A 166 -10.95 13.36 -16.87
C LEU A 166 -10.06 12.15 -17.12
N THR A 167 -10.10 11.70 -18.36
CA THR A 167 -9.38 10.58 -18.96
C THR A 167 -7.86 10.69 -18.81
N GLY A 168 -7.21 9.65 -18.28
CA GLY A 168 -5.91 9.06 -18.68
C GLY A 168 -4.61 9.91 -18.75
N LEU A 169 -4.67 11.24 -18.78
CA LEU A 169 -3.54 12.13 -19.07
C LEU A 169 -2.77 12.53 -17.81
N LEU A 170 -3.45 12.67 -16.66
CA LEU A 170 -2.80 12.99 -15.38
C LEU A 170 -1.98 11.82 -14.83
N PHE A 171 -2.42 10.57 -15.04
CA PHE A 171 -1.67 9.38 -14.63
C PHE A 171 -0.32 9.26 -15.36
N ARG A 172 -0.25 9.66 -16.64
CA ARG A 172 1.00 9.69 -17.40
C ARG A 172 1.91 10.87 -17.01
N ALA A 173 1.35 12.01 -16.61
CA ALA A 173 2.16 13.14 -16.15
C ALA A 173 2.82 12.86 -14.79
N PHE A 174 2.09 12.25 -13.86
CA PHE A 174 2.60 11.99 -12.51
C PHE A 174 3.68 10.88 -12.48
N VAL A 175 3.49 9.79 -13.23
CA VAL A 175 4.50 8.72 -13.35
C VAL A 175 5.78 9.23 -14.02
N LYS A 176 5.68 10.15 -14.98
CA LYS A 176 6.84 10.71 -15.67
C LYS A 176 7.64 11.68 -14.80
N GLN A 177 6.98 12.35 -13.85
CA GLN A 177 7.61 13.30 -12.93
C GLN A 177 8.26 12.60 -11.72
N ALA A 178 7.71 11.47 -11.29
CA ALA A 178 8.30 10.61 -10.26
C ALA A 178 9.50 9.76 -10.75
N SER A 179 9.72 9.63 -12.07
CA SER A 179 10.90 8.95 -12.64
C SER A 179 12.06 9.89 -12.99
N LEU A 180 11.99 11.17 -12.60
CA LEU A 180 12.99 12.20 -12.89
C LEU A 180 13.67 12.78 -11.64
N GLN A 181 13.59 12.09 -10.51
CA GLN A 181 14.46 12.26 -9.35
C GLN A 181 15.11 10.93 -9.00
#